data_AF-D5VNV8-F1
#
_entry.id   AF-D5VNV8-F1
#
_cell.length_a   1.000
_cell.length_b   1.000
_cell.length_c   1.000
_cell.angle_alpha   90.00
_cell.angle_beta   90.00
_cell.angle_gamma   90.00
#
_symmetry.space_group_name_H-M   'P 1'
#
loop_
_entity.id
_entity.type
_entity.pdbx_description
1 polymer ?
#
loop_
_entity_poly.entity_id
_entity_poly.type
_entity_poly.pdbx_seq_one_letter_code
_entity_poly.pdbx_strand_id
1 'polypeptide(L)'
;MTVAALRLGASKLAPGLAAGLALAIVAKLLSQSLHAPAPLIAVVLGMMLGALGLQAQLGAGLDIFAKPGLRLGVAMMGSQISWAEFAALGGPAILASGVVVLGGLAIGAAAGLALGLPFAEALIAAAACSICGASAALAASQAAPASPANQRTTALVIVGVNLLSTVAMLAYPPLANALGLTAHQAGVFFGLSIHDVAQVAGAGASVSPETASTAALAKLARIVWLGPAVVLIGIMLTRSPEGGRVSGLQAPPAFVLGFAALAAARGLNLIPPALVSTLAACSSFLLLAGVGAISAKLGPKALLQVKPRLAVMLGTVTVAVAVLAYALTRIFF
;
A
#
# COMPACT_ATOMS: atom_id res chain seq x y z
N MET A 1 15.12 3.79 -33.94
CA MET A 1 13.67 4.00 -33.75
C MET A 1 13.27 5.26 -34.52
N THR A 2 12.43 5.16 -35.54
CA THR A 2 12.02 6.28 -36.40
C THR A 2 11.02 7.21 -35.70
N VAL A 3 11.08 8.51 -36.00
CA VAL A 3 10.22 9.56 -35.41
C VAL A 3 8.72 9.27 -35.59
N ALA A 4 8.33 8.58 -36.66
CA ALA A 4 6.96 8.13 -36.90
C ALA A 4 6.48 7.06 -35.90
N ALA A 5 7.35 6.11 -35.53
CA ALA A 5 7.05 5.09 -34.51
C ALA A 5 6.94 5.70 -33.10
N LEU A 6 7.73 6.73 -32.81
CA LEU A 6 7.62 7.52 -31.58
C LEU A 6 6.31 8.32 -31.53
N ARG A 7 5.86 8.92 -32.65
CA ARG A 7 4.58 9.65 -32.74
C ARG A 7 3.35 8.73 -32.64
N LEU A 8 3.40 7.55 -33.27
CA LEU A 8 2.34 6.52 -33.18
C LEU A 8 2.25 5.89 -31.78
N GLY A 9 3.37 5.79 -31.06
CA GLY A 9 3.40 5.39 -29.64
C GLY A 9 2.86 6.49 -28.72
N ALA A 10 3.27 7.74 -28.94
CA ALA A 10 2.85 8.88 -28.14
C ALA A 10 1.34 9.16 -28.25
N SER A 11 0.73 9.04 -29.44
CA SER A 11 -0.71 9.26 -29.61
C SER A 11 -1.58 8.21 -28.90
N LYS A 12 -1.08 6.98 -28.75
CA LYS A 12 -1.77 5.91 -28.00
C LYS A 12 -1.59 6.01 -26.49
N LEU A 13 -0.51 6.64 -26.03
CA LEU A 13 -0.21 6.79 -24.59
C LEU A 13 -0.78 8.08 -24.00
N ALA A 14 -0.77 9.17 -24.78
CA ALA A 14 -1.21 10.50 -24.35
C ALA A 14 -2.57 10.55 -23.65
N PRO A 15 -3.66 9.93 -24.17
CA PRO A 15 -4.97 10.05 -23.52
C PRO A 15 -5.00 9.36 -22.15
N GLY A 16 -4.38 8.18 -22.03
CA GLY A 16 -4.27 7.47 -20.74
C GLY A 16 -3.36 8.18 -19.75
N LEU A 17 -2.28 8.81 -20.24
CA LEU A 17 -1.39 9.64 -19.42
C LEU A 17 -2.13 10.85 -18.86
N ALA A 18 -2.83 11.59 -19.73
CA ALA A 18 -3.65 12.73 -19.32
C ALA A 18 -4.73 12.32 -18.32
N ALA A 19 -5.42 11.21 -18.55
CA ALA A 19 -6.42 10.68 -17.63
C ALA A 19 -5.84 10.31 -16.26
N GLY A 20 -4.69 9.64 -16.22
CA GLY A 20 -4.03 9.30 -14.95
C GLY A 20 -3.56 10.53 -14.16
N LEU A 21 -3.01 11.54 -14.86
CA LEU A 21 -2.64 12.82 -14.26
C LEU A 21 -3.87 13.55 -13.71
N ALA A 22 -4.90 13.70 -14.53
CA ALA A 22 -6.15 14.35 -14.15
C ALA A 22 -6.80 13.66 -12.96
N LEU A 23 -6.82 12.32 -12.94
CA LEU A 23 -7.37 11.54 -11.83
C LEU A 23 -6.66 11.88 -10.52
N ALA A 24 -5.32 11.88 -10.49
CA ALA A 24 -4.58 12.17 -9.26
C ALA A 24 -4.76 13.62 -8.78
N ILE A 25 -4.79 14.59 -9.71
CA ILE A 25 -5.04 16.00 -9.39
C ILE A 25 -6.45 16.17 -8.82
N VAL A 26 -7.47 15.66 -9.52
CA VAL A 26 -8.87 15.77 -9.11
C VAL A 26 -9.09 15.05 -7.79
N ALA A 27 -8.52 13.85 -7.59
CA ALA A 27 -8.61 13.14 -6.32
C ALA A 27 -8.03 13.95 -5.16
N LYS A 28 -6.89 14.63 -5.36
CA LYS A 28 -6.28 15.48 -4.35
C LYS A 28 -7.13 16.73 -4.04
N LEU A 29 -7.65 17.41 -5.06
CA LEU A 29 -8.49 18.59 -4.89
C LEU A 29 -9.82 18.26 -4.21
N LEU A 30 -10.48 17.19 -4.66
CA LEU A 30 -11.73 16.73 -4.04
C LEU A 30 -11.50 16.20 -2.61
N SER A 31 -10.33 15.65 -2.31
CA SER A 31 -10.00 15.22 -0.95
C SER A 31 -10.06 16.39 0.04
N GLN A 32 -9.59 17.56 -0.39
CA GLN A 32 -9.63 18.77 0.43
C GLN A 32 -11.04 19.32 0.61
N SER A 33 -11.88 19.30 -0.44
CA SER A 33 -13.25 19.83 -0.36
C SER A 33 -14.22 18.89 0.34
N LEU A 34 -14.09 17.57 0.12
CA LEU A 34 -14.99 16.55 0.65
C LEU A 34 -14.55 16.02 2.03
N HIS A 35 -13.39 16.43 2.54
CA HIS A 35 -12.75 15.86 3.74
C HIS A 35 -12.65 14.33 3.70
N ALA A 36 -12.54 13.76 2.49
CA ALA A 36 -12.45 12.32 2.26
C ALA A 36 -11.04 11.94 1.82
N PRO A 37 -10.57 10.70 2.07
CA PRO A 37 -9.20 10.30 1.74
C PRO A 37 -8.95 10.32 0.24
N ALA A 38 -7.88 10.99 -0.20
CA ALA A 38 -7.49 11.02 -1.61
C ALA A 38 -7.39 9.62 -2.26
N PRO A 39 -6.85 8.58 -1.60
CA PRO A 39 -6.83 7.22 -2.18
C PRO A 39 -8.23 6.63 -2.42
N LEU A 40 -9.20 6.91 -1.55
CA LEU A 40 -10.60 6.51 -1.75
C LEU A 40 -11.18 7.19 -2.99
N ILE A 41 -11.01 8.51 -3.09
CA ILE A 41 -11.50 9.28 -4.24
C ILE A 41 -10.83 8.79 -5.53
N ALA A 42 -9.52 8.52 -5.51
CA ALA A 42 -8.79 7.98 -6.65
C ALA A 42 -9.36 6.62 -7.10
N VAL A 43 -9.70 5.71 -6.17
CA VAL A 43 -10.37 4.43 -6.50
C VAL A 43 -11.74 4.68 -7.13
N VAL A 44 -12.56 5.55 -6.54
CA VAL A 44 -13.90 5.86 -7.06
C VAL A 44 -13.85 6.47 -8.46
N LEU A 45 -13.02 7.51 -8.66
CA LEU A 45 -12.82 8.13 -9.97
C LEU A 45 -12.29 7.13 -11.00
N GLY A 46 -11.35 6.27 -10.59
CA GLY A 46 -10.86 5.19 -11.42
C GLY A 46 -12.01 4.27 -11.84
N MET A 47 -12.78 3.74 -10.89
CA MET A 47 -13.93 2.89 -11.20
C MET A 47 -14.94 3.58 -12.13
N MET A 48 -15.20 4.88 -11.96
CA MET A 48 -16.07 5.64 -12.86
C MET A 48 -15.53 5.66 -14.30
N LEU A 49 -14.23 5.89 -14.49
CA LEU A 49 -13.60 5.78 -15.82
C LEU A 49 -13.73 4.37 -16.40
N GLY A 50 -13.61 3.34 -15.57
CA GLY A 50 -13.83 1.95 -15.96
C GLY A 50 -15.28 1.66 -16.34
N ALA A 51 -16.25 2.27 -15.64
CA ALA A 51 -17.68 2.13 -15.94
C ALA A 51 -18.06 2.73 -17.30
N LEU A 52 -17.39 3.81 -17.70
CA LEU A 52 -17.56 4.46 -19.00
C LEU A 52 -16.99 3.65 -20.18
N GLY A 53 -16.34 2.50 -19.93
CA GLY A 53 -15.81 1.64 -20.99
C GLY A 53 -14.59 2.21 -21.73
N LEU A 54 -13.96 3.27 -21.19
CA LEU A 54 -12.82 3.97 -21.82
C LEU A 54 -11.50 3.18 -21.74
N GLN A 55 -11.53 1.93 -21.27
CA GLN A 55 -10.36 1.10 -21.00
C GLN A 55 -9.52 0.84 -22.27
N ALA A 56 -10.17 0.64 -23.41
CA ALA A 56 -9.48 0.40 -24.68
C ALA A 56 -8.69 1.64 -25.16
N GLN A 57 -9.17 2.84 -24.84
CA GLN A 57 -8.60 4.11 -25.28
C GLN A 57 -7.54 4.64 -24.30
N LEU A 58 -7.75 4.43 -23.00
CA LEU A 58 -6.89 4.96 -21.94
C LEU A 58 -5.87 3.92 -21.42
N GLY A 59 -6.10 2.63 -21.68
CA GLY A 59 -5.40 1.54 -21.02
C GLY A 59 -3.87 1.60 -21.14
N ALA A 60 -3.34 1.92 -22.31
CA ALA A 60 -1.90 1.96 -22.55
C ALA A 60 -1.19 3.06 -21.72
N GLY A 61 -1.78 4.26 -21.64
CA GLY A 61 -1.23 5.34 -20.81
C GLY A 61 -1.47 5.10 -19.31
N LEU A 62 -2.64 4.57 -18.93
CA LEU A 62 -2.93 4.20 -17.54
C LEU A 62 -1.99 3.11 -17.02
N ASP A 63 -1.53 2.20 -17.88
CA ASP A 63 -0.57 1.16 -17.52
C ASP A 63 0.78 1.72 -17.04
N ILE A 64 1.16 2.93 -17.49
CA ILE A 64 2.35 3.63 -17.00
C ILE A 64 2.16 4.00 -15.52
N PHE A 65 0.99 4.48 -15.11
CA PHE A 65 0.75 4.76 -13.69
C PHE A 65 0.55 3.49 -12.88
N ALA A 66 -0.21 2.53 -13.39
CA ALA A 66 -0.57 1.29 -12.69
C ALA A 66 0.65 0.41 -12.35
N LYS A 67 1.73 0.47 -13.15
CA LYS A 67 2.91 -0.38 -12.99
C LYS A 67 4.19 0.42 -12.68
N PRO A 68 4.90 1.04 -13.63
CA PRO A 68 6.15 1.73 -13.33
C PRO A 68 5.95 2.97 -12.45
N GLY A 69 4.86 3.71 -12.62
CA GLY A 69 4.53 4.87 -11.77
C GLY A 69 4.31 4.45 -10.32
N LEU A 70 3.46 3.45 -10.08
CA LEU A 70 3.23 2.91 -8.73
C LEU A 70 4.53 2.41 -8.10
N ARG A 71 5.36 1.66 -8.84
CA ARG A 71 6.69 1.20 -8.37
C ARG A 71 7.62 2.35 -8.02
N LEU A 72 7.70 3.38 -8.88
CA LEU A 72 8.52 4.56 -8.64
C LEU A 72 8.02 5.33 -7.41
N GLY A 73 6.70 5.48 -7.27
CA GLY A 73 6.09 6.05 -6.07
C GLY A 73 6.51 5.31 -4.80
N VAL A 74 6.44 3.97 -4.81
CA VAL A 74 6.91 3.16 -3.66
C VAL A 74 8.39 3.35 -3.38
N ALA A 75 9.25 3.38 -4.40
CA ALA A 75 10.67 3.66 -4.19
C ALA A 75 10.87 5.05 -3.53
N MET A 76 10.18 6.08 -4.02
CA MET A 76 10.25 7.44 -3.50
C MET A 76 9.78 7.57 -2.05
N MET A 77 8.88 6.70 -1.57
CA MET A 77 8.50 6.65 -0.16
C MET A 77 9.70 6.43 0.77
N GLY A 78 10.76 5.76 0.30
CA GLY A 78 11.98 5.55 1.09
C GLY A 78 12.61 6.86 1.55
N SER A 79 12.53 7.92 0.74
CA SER A 79 13.07 9.24 1.08
C SER A 79 12.39 9.92 2.28
N GLN A 80 11.23 9.41 2.69
CA GLN A 80 10.46 9.90 3.84
C GLN A 80 10.93 9.27 5.17
N ILE A 81 11.79 8.25 5.13
CA ILE A 81 12.28 7.55 6.33
C ILE A 81 13.45 8.34 6.95
N SER A 82 13.17 9.11 7.99
CA SER A 82 14.17 9.84 8.78
C SER A 82 14.68 9.00 9.94
N TRP A 83 15.98 8.66 9.98
CA TRP A 83 16.55 7.84 11.06
C TRP A 83 16.46 8.51 12.43
N ALA A 84 16.53 9.85 12.48
CA ALA A 84 16.38 10.61 13.72
C ALA A 84 14.94 10.52 14.27
N GLU A 85 13.93 10.69 13.40
CA GLU A 85 12.53 10.51 13.80
C GLU A 85 12.27 9.04 14.17
N PHE A 86 12.85 8.10 13.43
CA PHE A 86 12.75 6.67 13.71
C PHE A 86 13.34 6.29 15.08
N ALA A 87 14.48 6.88 15.44
CA ALA A 87 15.11 6.70 16.73
C ALA A 87 14.26 7.32 17.86
N ALA A 88 13.58 8.44 17.59
CA ALA A 88 12.69 9.10 18.55
C ALA A 88 11.45 8.24 18.91
N LEU A 89 10.93 7.43 17.98
CA LEU A 89 9.85 6.48 18.26
C LEU A 89 10.32 5.28 19.11
N GLY A 90 11.63 5.06 19.17
CA GLY A 90 12.27 4.04 20.01
C GLY A 90 12.26 2.63 19.44
N GLY A 91 13.13 1.78 20.00
CA GLY A 91 13.21 0.34 19.68
C GLY A 91 11.87 -0.42 19.80
N PRO A 92 10.98 -0.11 20.78
CA PRO A 92 9.68 -0.77 20.88
C PRO A 92 8.80 -0.62 19.63
N ALA A 93 8.90 0.49 18.88
CA ALA A 93 8.08 0.68 17.69
C ALA A 93 8.53 -0.17 16.50
N ILE A 94 9.84 -0.38 16.35
CA ILE A 94 10.39 -1.29 15.34
C ILE A 94 9.98 -2.72 15.66
N LEU A 95 10.08 -3.11 16.94
CA LEU A 95 9.66 -4.43 17.40
C LEU A 95 8.16 -4.64 17.18
N ALA A 96 7.33 -3.71 17.67
CA ALA A 96 5.89 -3.77 17.54
C ALA A 96 5.46 -3.81 16.06
N SER A 97 6.01 -2.94 15.21
CA SER A 97 5.72 -2.96 13.78
C SER A 97 6.15 -4.27 13.11
N GLY A 98 7.29 -4.85 13.49
CA GLY A 98 7.74 -6.14 12.99
C GLY A 98 6.82 -7.28 13.39
N VAL A 99 6.38 -7.30 14.65
CA VAL A 99 5.41 -8.28 15.14
C VAL A 99 4.08 -8.13 14.41
N VAL A 100 3.60 -6.90 14.17
CA VAL A 100 2.38 -6.67 13.37
C VAL A 100 2.53 -7.17 11.93
N VAL A 101 3.66 -6.89 11.28
CA VAL A 101 3.88 -7.28 9.88
C VAL A 101 4.00 -8.79 9.74
N LEU A 102 4.89 -9.41 10.54
CA LEU A 102 5.14 -10.84 10.48
C LEU A 102 3.95 -11.65 11.00
N GLY A 103 3.33 -11.19 12.09
CA GLY A 103 2.11 -11.79 12.64
C GLY A 103 0.94 -11.68 11.65
N GLY A 104 0.73 -10.51 11.04
CA GLY A 104 -0.30 -10.32 10.01
C GLY A 104 -0.05 -11.17 8.75
N LEU A 105 1.21 -11.32 8.32
CA LEU A 105 1.57 -12.24 7.24
C LEU A 105 1.26 -13.69 7.59
N ALA A 106 1.63 -14.14 8.79
CA ALA A 106 1.38 -15.51 9.25
C ALA A 106 -0.12 -15.81 9.39
N ILE A 107 -0.85 -14.92 10.06
CA ILE A 107 -2.31 -15.04 10.25
C ILE A 107 -3.01 -14.99 8.88
N GLY A 108 -2.61 -14.09 7.99
CA GLY A 108 -3.19 -14.01 6.66
C GLY A 108 -2.90 -15.22 5.80
N ALA A 109 -1.67 -15.73 5.81
CA ALA A 109 -1.32 -16.97 5.12
C ALA A 109 -2.18 -18.14 5.64
N ALA A 110 -2.28 -18.30 6.96
CA ALA A 110 -3.08 -19.36 7.59
C ALA A 110 -4.59 -19.22 7.27
N ALA A 111 -5.16 -18.02 7.45
CA ALA A 111 -6.55 -17.74 7.15
C ALA A 111 -6.88 -17.95 5.67
N GLY A 112 -6.00 -17.50 4.77
CA GLY A 112 -6.18 -17.70 3.33
C GLY A 112 -6.16 -19.17 2.93
N LEU A 113 -5.23 -19.96 3.47
CA LEU A 113 -5.19 -21.41 3.25
C LEU A 113 -6.43 -22.10 3.82
N ALA A 114 -6.87 -21.75 5.04
CA ALA A 114 -8.09 -22.29 5.65
C ALA A 114 -9.35 -21.98 4.82
N LEU A 115 -9.36 -20.84 4.11
CA LEU A 115 -10.43 -20.44 3.20
C LEU A 115 -10.26 -20.97 1.76
N GLY A 116 -9.26 -21.84 1.52
CA GLY A 116 -9.00 -22.47 0.22
C GLY A 116 -8.47 -21.51 -0.86
N LEU A 117 -7.78 -20.43 -0.46
CA LEU A 117 -7.06 -19.57 -1.40
C LEU A 117 -5.72 -20.19 -1.79
N PRO A 118 -5.28 -20.02 -3.05
CA PRO A 118 -3.91 -20.32 -3.43
C PRO A 118 -2.93 -19.55 -2.54
N PHE A 119 -1.84 -20.21 -2.15
CA PHE A 119 -0.89 -19.65 -1.18
C PHE A 119 -0.31 -18.28 -1.60
N ALA A 120 -0.03 -18.10 -2.90
CA ALA A 120 0.39 -16.81 -3.46
C ALA A 120 -0.69 -15.72 -3.31
N GLU A 121 -1.96 -16.03 -3.58
CA GLU A 121 -3.08 -15.09 -3.40
C GLU A 121 -3.23 -14.70 -1.92
N ALA A 122 -3.08 -15.67 -1.01
CA ALA A 122 -3.11 -15.44 0.43
C ALA A 122 -1.97 -14.52 0.88
N LEU A 123 -0.72 -14.75 0.44
CA LEU A 123 0.41 -13.88 0.80
C LEU A 123 0.28 -12.46 0.24
N ILE A 124 -0.27 -12.30 -0.97
CA ILE A 124 -0.55 -10.97 -1.55
C ILE A 124 -1.55 -10.20 -0.69
N ALA A 125 -2.67 -10.85 -0.33
CA ALA A 125 -3.69 -10.25 0.53
C ALA A 125 -3.16 -9.95 1.94
N ALA A 126 -2.40 -10.88 2.52
CA ALA A 126 -1.80 -10.73 3.84
C ALA A 126 -0.80 -9.57 3.88
N ALA A 127 0.08 -9.45 2.87
CA ALA A 127 1.03 -8.34 2.77
C ALA A 127 0.32 -6.99 2.66
N ALA A 128 -0.75 -6.92 1.87
CA ALA A 128 -1.56 -5.73 1.73
C ALA A 128 -2.18 -5.29 3.07
N CYS A 129 -2.78 -6.21 3.81
CA CYS A 129 -3.35 -5.94 5.13
C CYS A 129 -2.28 -5.60 6.20
N SER A 130 -1.07 -6.14 6.07
CA SER A 130 -0.08 -6.16 7.15
C SER A 130 0.99 -5.06 7.06
N ILE A 131 1.05 -4.28 5.97
CA ILE A 131 2.13 -3.28 5.76
C ILE A 131 1.57 -1.90 5.38
N CYS A 132 1.33 -1.68 4.07
CA CYS A 132 0.94 -0.37 3.52
C CYS A 132 -0.16 -0.45 2.46
N GLY A 133 -0.96 -1.52 2.44
CA GLY A 133 -2.05 -1.66 1.50
C GLY A 133 -1.56 -1.94 0.09
N ALA A 134 -1.77 -0.98 -0.81
CA ALA A 134 -1.61 -1.19 -2.25
C ALA A 134 -0.17 -1.50 -2.68
N SER A 135 0.79 -0.73 -2.13
CA SER A 135 2.22 -0.89 -2.42
C SER A 135 2.74 -2.26 -2.01
N ALA A 136 2.27 -2.77 -0.87
CA ALA A 136 2.63 -4.10 -0.38
C ALA A 136 1.98 -5.23 -1.23
N ALA A 137 0.73 -5.07 -1.65
CA ALA A 137 0.08 -6.01 -2.58
C ALA A 137 0.86 -6.13 -3.90
N LEU A 138 1.28 -4.99 -4.45
CA LEU A 138 2.07 -4.95 -5.68
C LEU A 138 3.47 -5.56 -5.49
N ALA A 139 4.08 -5.36 -4.33
CA ALA A 139 5.40 -5.90 -4.05
C ALA A 139 5.36 -7.42 -3.86
N ALA A 140 4.39 -7.92 -3.08
CA ALA A 140 4.17 -9.35 -2.88
C ALA A 140 3.81 -10.06 -4.19
N SER A 141 3.00 -9.44 -5.06
CA SER A 141 2.61 -10.05 -6.34
C SER A 141 3.75 -10.15 -7.35
N GLN A 142 4.78 -9.30 -7.23
CA GLN A 142 6.00 -9.41 -8.03
C GLN A 142 6.98 -10.46 -7.51
N ALA A 143 6.93 -10.76 -6.21
CA ALA A 143 7.64 -11.90 -5.63
C ALA A 143 6.91 -13.24 -5.88
N ALA A 144 5.63 -13.18 -6.29
CA ALA A 144 4.84 -14.35 -6.65
C ALA A 144 5.02 -14.74 -8.13
N PRO A 145 4.77 -16.01 -8.51
CA PRO A 145 4.77 -16.43 -9.90
C PRO A 145 3.86 -15.55 -10.76
N ALA A 146 4.36 -15.11 -11.91
CA ALA A 146 3.59 -14.27 -12.82
C ALA A 146 2.40 -15.07 -13.37
N SER A 147 1.19 -14.70 -12.94
CA SER A 147 -0.05 -15.30 -13.44
C SER A 147 -1.17 -14.26 -13.56
N PRO A 148 -2.10 -14.40 -14.53
CA PRO A 148 -3.27 -13.55 -14.62
C PRO A 148 -4.13 -13.56 -13.34
N ALA A 149 -4.17 -14.71 -12.64
CA ALA A 149 -4.87 -14.86 -11.37
C ALA A 149 -4.26 -13.96 -10.29
N ASN A 150 -2.94 -13.99 -10.11
CA ASN A 150 -2.24 -13.14 -9.13
C ASN A 150 -2.40 -11.65 -9.45
N GLN A 151 -2.35 -11.27 -10.73
CA GLN A 151 -2.58 -9.88 -11.15
C GLN A 151 -4.01 -9.41 -10.80
N ARG A 152 -5.01 -10.24 -11.10
CA ARG A 152 -6.41 -9.95 -10.76
C ARG A 152 -6.62 -9.87 -9.25
N THR A 153 -6.10 -10.83 -8.49
CA THR A 153 -6.16 -10.81 -7.02
C THR A 153 -5.51 -9.56 -6.45
N THR A 154 -4.32 -9.19 -6.94
CA THR A 154 -3.63 -7.95 -6.51
C THR A 154 -4.52 -6.73 -6.70
N ALA A 155 -5.14 -6.61 -7.87
CA ALA A 155 -6.04 -5.51 -8.19
C ALA A 155 -7.26 -5.45 -7.26
N LEU A 156 -7.91 -6.60 -7.01
CA LEU A 156 -9.05 -6.71 -6.09
C LEU A 156 -8.66 -6.43 -4.63
N VAL A 157 -7.48 -6.92 -4.22
CA VAL A 157 -6.91 -6.67 -2.89
C VAL A 157 -6.64 -5.19 -2.69
N ILE A 158 -6.03 -4.50 -3.66
CA ILE A 158 -5.76 -3.05 -3.60
C ILE A 158 -7.05 -2.26 -3.32
N VAL A 159 -8.12 -2.59 -4.05
CA VAL A 159 -9.43 -1.96 -3.85
C VAL A 159 -10.00 -2.31 -2.47
N GLY A 160 -9.99 -3.59 -2.10
CA GLY A 160 -10.54 -4.07 -0.83
C GLY A 160 -9.85 -3.47 0.40
N VAL A 161 -8.51 -3.44 0.41
CA VAL A 161 -7.76 -2.84 1.52
C VAL A 161 -7.93 -1.33 1.58
N ASN A 162 -8.10 -0.64 0.45
CA ASN A 162 -8.38 0.79 0.44
C ASN A 162 -9.74 1.09 1.09
N LEU A 163 -10.76 0.27 0.82
CA LEU A 163 -12.07 0.36 1.48
C LEU A 163 -11.97 0.07 2.98
N LEU A 164 -11.33 -1.04 3.35
CA LEU A 164 -11.12 -1.40 4.77
C LEU A 164 -10.31 -0.35 5.52
N SER A 165 -9.36 0.30 4.86
CA SER A 165 -8.55 1.36 5.43
C SER A 165 -9.32 2.68 5.57
N THR A 166 -10.30 2.96 4.70
CA THR A 166 -11.28 4.05 4.92
C THR A 166 -12.11 3.77 6.16
N VAL A 167 -12.63 2.53 6.27
CA VAL A 167 -13.42 2.12 7.44
C VAL A 167 -12.59 2.27 8.71
N ALA A 168 -11.35 1.80 8.71
CA ALA A 168 -10.43 1.93 9.83
C ALA A 168 -10.15 3.41 10.17
N MET A 169 -9.91 4.27 9.17
CA MET A 169 -9.70 5.70 9.39
C MET A 169 -10.87 6.37 10.11
N LEU A 170 -12.11 6.03 9.74
CA LEU A 170 -13.30 6.62 10.34
C LEU A 170 -13.65 5.99 11.69
N ALA A 171 -13.45 4.68 11.83
CA ALA A 171 -13.86 3.92 13.01
C ALA A 171 -12.84 3.95 14.16
N TYR A 172 -11.54 4.06 13.86
CA TYR A 172 -10.50 3.94 14.88
C TYR A 172 -10.38 5.15 15.81
N PRO A 173 -10.57 6.42 15.36
CA PRO A 173 -10.60 7.57 16.27
C PRO A 173 -11.61 7.46 17.41
N PRO A 174 -12.92 7.23 17.16
CA PRO A 174 -13.88 7.04 18.25
C PRO A 174 -13.61 5.77 19.07
N LEU A 175 -13.11 4.70 18.45
CA LEU A 175 -12.71 3.48 19.16
C LEU A 175 -11.54 3.72 20.13
N ALA A 176 -10.50 4.45 19.71
CA ALA A 176 -9.36 4.78 20.55
C ALA A 176 -9.77 5.64 21.75
N ASN A 177 -10.67 6.60 21.53
CA ASN A 177 -11.26 7.39 22.60
C ASN A 177 -12.06 6.52 23.58
N ALA A 178 -12.91 5.61 23.08
CA ALA A 178 -13.68 4.68 23.91
C ALA A 178 -12.79 3.71 24.71
N LEU A 179 -11.63 3.32 24.16
CA LEU A 179 -10.64 2.47 24.82
C LEU A 179 -9.72 3.24 25.78
N GLY A 180 -9.90 4.56 25.92
CA GLY A 180 -9.13 5.43 26.81
C GLY A 180 -7.65 5.54 26.42
N LEU A 181 -7.33 5.48 25.12
CA LEU A 181 -5.95 5.66 24.65
C LEU A 181 -5.53 7.12 24.76
N THR A 182 -4.29 7.35 25.21
CA THR A 182 -3.67 8.68 25.15
C THR A 182 -3.46 9.13 23.70
N ALA A 183 -3.20 10.42 23.46
CA ALA A 183 -2.95 10.95 22.11
C ALA A 183 -1.79 10.22 21.40
N HIS A 184 -0.70 9.97 22.14
CA HIS A 184 0.43 9.17 21.69
C HIS A 184 0.04 7.71 21.39
N GLN A 185 -0.62 7.02 22.31
CA GLN A 185 -1.05 5.63 22.12
C GLN A 185 -2.02 5.47 20.94
N ALA A 186 -2.97 6.40 20.79
CA ALA A 186 -3.87 6.43 19.64
C ALA A 186 -3.08 6.59 18.33
N GLY A 187 -2.05 7.44 18.33
CA GLY A 187 -1.16 7.62 17.19
C GLY A 187 -0.44 6.32 16.81
N VAL A 188 0.20 5.68 17.79
CA VAL A 188 0.86 4.37 17.60
C VAL A 188 -0.12 3.33 17.08
N PHE A 189 -1.30 3.22 17.71
CA PHE A 189 -2.34 2.27 17.30
C PHE A 189 -2.76 2.50 15.84
N PHE A 190 -3.03 3.75 15.43
CA PHE A 190 -3.41 4.06 14.05
C PHE A 190 -2.30 3.74 13.05
N GLY A 191 -1.06 4.14 13.34
CA GLY A 191 0.08 3.89 12.45
C GLY A 191 0.39 2.39 12.30
N LEU A 192 0.23 1.62 13.36
CA LEU A 192 0.42 0.17 13.34
C LEU A 192 -0.74 -0.59 12.68
N SER A 193 -1.97 -0.07 12.66
CA SER A 193 -3.15 -0.83 12.23
C SER A 193 -3.72 -0.40 10.87
N ILE A 194 -3.85 0.90 10.58
CA ILE A 194 -4.46 1.40 9.33
C ILE A 194 -3.53 1.10 8.15
N HIS A 195 -4.09 0.75 7.00
CA HIS A 195 -3.34 0.20 5.87
C HIS A 195 -2.66 1.26 5.01
N ASP A 196 -3.28 2.41 4.76
CA ASP A 196 -2.74 3.43 3.87
C ASP A 196 -2.16 4.62 4.64
N VAL A 197 -1.13 5.28 4.07
CA VAL A 197 -0.46 6.43 4.70
C VAL A 197 -1.38 7.65 4.78
N ALA A 198 -2.14 7.96 3.73
CA ALA A 198 -3.02 9.12 3.73
C ALA A 198 -4.19 8.93 4.70
N GLN A 199 -4.71 7.71 4.82
CA GLN A 199 -5.77 7.38 5.77
C GLN A 199 -5.25 7.35 7.21
N VAL A 200 -4.02 6.89 7.47
CA VAL A 200 -3.38 7.05 8.80
C VAL A 200 -3.28 8.53 9.16
N ALA A 201 -2.79 9.36 8.23
CA ALA A 201 -2.62 10.79 8.48
C ALA A 201 -3.96 11.48 8.76
N GLY A 202 -5.02 11.13 8.00
CA GLY A 202 -6.38 11.61 8.22
C GLY A 202 -6.93 11.22 9.59
N ALA A 203 -6.78 9.95 9.99
CA ALA A 203 -7.22 9.48 11.31
C ALA A 203 -6.50 10.22 12.43
N GLY A 204 -5.17 10.37 12.35
CA GLY A 204 -4.40 11.06 13.37
C GLY A 204 -4.74 12.56 13.46
N ALA A 205 -4.88 13.23 12.32
CA ALA A 205 -5.24 14.65 12.26
C ALA A 205 -6.65 14.92 12.82
N SER A 206 -7.56 13.95 12.74
CA SER A 206 -8.91 14.07 13.32
C SER A 206 -8.93 14.05 14.85
N VAL A 207 -7.85 13.61 15.50
CA VAL A 207 -7.72 13.52 16.96
C VAL A 207 -6.90 14.68 17.51
N SER A 208 -5.63 14.80 17.09
CA SER A 208 -4.75 15.88 17.55
C SER A 208 -3.48 15.98 16.67
N PRO A 209 -2.75 17.12 16.70
CA PRO A 209 -1.46 17.25 16.03
C PRO A 209 -0.43 16.20 16.48
N GLU A 210 -0.42 15.85 17.77
CA GLU A 210 0.47 14.82 18.34
C GLU A 210 0.11 13.42 17.84
N THR A 211 -1.18 13.09 17.80
CA THR A 211 -1.65 11.82 17.25
C THR A 211 -1.28 11.70 15.77
N ALA A 212 -1.40 12.78 15.00
CA ALA A 212 -1.03 12.82 13.58
C ALA A 212 0.46 12.54 13.35
N SER A 213 1.35 13.23 14.07
CA SER A 213 2.80 13.03 13.94
C SER A 213 3.22 11.63 14.40
N THR A 214 2.68 11.16 15.53
CA THR A 214 2.96 9.82 16.07
C THR A 214 2.47 8.73 15.13
N ALA A 215 1.27 8.88 14.56
CA ALA A 215 0.70 7.91 13.63
C ALA A 215 1.49 7.82 12.32
N ALA A 216 1.91 8.96 11.77
CA ALA A 216 2.77 8.99 10.60
C ALA A 216 4.09 8.24 10.88
N LEU A 217 4.70 8.49 12.04
CA LEU A 217 5.96 7.87 12.40
C LEU A 217 5.84 6.36 12.62
N ALA A 218 4.83 5.90 13.36
CA ALA A 218 4.54 4.48 13.55
C ALA A 218 4.20 3.77 12.21
N LYS A 219 3.56 4.48 11.28
CA LYS A 219 3.30 3.98 9.93
C LYS A 219 4.56 3.80 9.10
N LEU A 220 5.47 4.77 9.16
CA LEU A 220 6.77 4.67 8.50
C LEU A 220 7.60 3.51 9.09
N ALA A 221 7.56 3.30 10.42
CA ALA A 221 8.14 2.13 11.08
C ALA A 221 7.64 0.81 10.48
N ARG A 222 6.33 0.70 10.26
CA ARG A 222 5.71 -0.45 9.60
C ARG A 222 6.11 -0.61 8.13
N ILE A 223 6.30 0.50 7.40
CA ILE A 223 6.68 0.47 5.98
C ILE A 223 8.12 -0.03 5.78
N VAL A 224 9.03 0.21 6.73
CA VAL A 224 10.41 -0.31 6.65
C VAL A 224 10.44 -1.83 6.51
N TRP A 225 9.46 -2.53 7.09
CA TRP A 225 9.32 -3.99 6.96
C TRP A 225 8.91 -4.48 5.58
N LEU A 226 8.56 -3.59 4.64
CA LEU A 226 8.21 -3.96 3.26
C LEU A 226 9.33 -4.76 2.59
N GLY A 227 10.59 -4.31 2.69
CA GLY A 227 11.73 -5.00 2.09
C GLY A 227 11.91 -6.43 2.63
N PRO A 228 12.12 -6.59 3.96
CA PRO A 228 12.21 -7.91 4.58
C PRO A 228 11.01 -8.82 4.29
N ALA A 229 9.79 -8.30 4.37
CA ALA A 229 8.58 -9.06 4.10
C ALA A 229 8.50 -9.59 2.67
N VAL A 230 8.86 -8.77 1.66
CA VAL A 230 8.83 -9.17 0.26
C VAL A 230 9.87 -10.26 -0.04
N VAL A 231 11.06 -10.15 0.55
CA VAL A 231 12.08 -11.20 0.47
C VAL A 231 11.57 -12.49 1.09
N LEU A 232 10.97 -12.41 2.28
CA LEU A 232 10.39 -13.58 2.96
C LEU A 232 9.31 -14.24 2.09
N ILE A 233 8.38 -13.46 1.52
CA ILE A 233 7.35 -13.96 0.61
C ILE A 233 7.97 -14.68 -0.60
N GLY A 234 9.01 -14.11 -1.22
CA GLY A 234 9.73 -14.75 -2.32
C GLY A 234 10.36 -16.09 -1.93
N ILE A 235 10.95 -16.18 -0.74
CA ILE A 235 11.49 -17.44 -0.21
C ILE A 235 10.38 -18.46 0.05
N MET A 236 9.23 -18.03 0.59
CA MET A 236 8.10 -18.91 0.86
C MET A 236 7.47 -19.47 -0.43
N LEU A 237 7.47 -18.68 -1.51
CA LEU A 237 6.88 -19.07 -2.80
C LEU A 237 7.82 -19.85 -3.72
N THR A 238 9.12 -19.86 -3.45
CA THR A 238 10.11 -20.66 -4.19
C THR A 238 10.24 -22.09 -3.66
N ARG A 239 9.69 -22.40 -2.48
CA ARG A 239 9.66 -23.76 -1.93
C ARG A 239 8.53 -24.58 -2.55
N SER A 240 8.85 -25.41 -3.54
CA SER A 240 7.94 -26.43 -4.06
C SER A 240 7.82 -27.61 -3.07
N PRO A 241 6.63 -28.20 -2.85
CA PRO A 241 6.43 -29.37 -1.97
C PRO A 241 7.26 -30.60 -2.37
N GLU A 242 7.72 -30.68 -3.62
CA GLU A 242 8.43 -31.85 -4.17
C GLU A 242 9.97 -31.78 -4.08
N GLY A 243 10.56 -30.91 -3.24
CA GLY A 243 12.01 -30.94 -2.98
C GLY A 243 12.93 -30.59 -4.16
N GLY A 244 12.38 -30.20 -5.32
CA GLY A 244 13.13 -29.65 -6.44
C GLY A 244 13.50 -28.19 -6.20
N ARG A 245 14.80 -27.86 -6.25
CA ARG A 245 15.30 -26.48 -6.24
C ARG A 245 14.71 -25.71 -7.44
N VAL A 246 13.69 -24.90 -7.19
CA VAL A 246 13.32 -23.82 -8.10
C VAL A 246 14.39 -22.74 -7.96
N SER A 247 14.92 -22.29 -9.09
CA SER A 247 16.14 -21.49 -9.23
C SER A 247 16.23 -20.27 -8.30
N GLY A 248 17.15 -20.30 -7.33
CA GLY A 248 17.71 -19.15 -6.61
C GLY A 248 16.73 -18.25 -5.84
N LEU A 249 17.23 -17.51 -4.85
CA LEU A 249 16.48 -16.34 -4.37
C LEU A 249 16.28 -15.41 -5.57
N GLN A 250 15.04 -15.20 -6.01
CA GLN A 250 14.76 -14.11 -6.93
C GLN A 250 15.17 -12.80 -6.25
N ALA A 251 16.01 -12.02 -6.94
CA ALA A 251 16.45 -10.73 -6.42
C ALA A 251 15.21 -9.89 -6.04
N PRO A 252 15.25 -9.12 -4.93
CA PRO A 252 14.14 -8.26 -4.56
C PRO A 252 13.78 -7.34 -5.74
N PRO A 253 12.49 -7.03 -5.96
CA PRO A 253 12.11 -6.15 -7.04
C PRO A 253 12.89 -4.82 -6.98
N ALA A 254 13.31 -4.30 -8.13
CA ALA A 254 14.19 -3.13 -8.20
C ALA A 254 13.68 -1.90 -7.43
N PHE A 255 12.36 -1.71 -7.35
CA PHE A 255 11.79 -0.59 -6.58
C PHE A 255 11.88 -0.79 -5.06
N VAL A 256 11.97 -2.03 -4.56
CA VAL A 256 12.26 -2.33 -3.14
C VAL A 256 13.70 -1.95 -2.83
N LEU A 257 14.63 -2.26 -3.74
CA LEU A 257 16.01 -1.79 -3.63
C LEU A 257 16.09 -0.26 -3.71
N GLY A 258 15.32 0.36 -4.60
CA GLY A 258 15.19 1.82 -4.68
C GLY A 258 14.62 2.45 -3.40
N PHE A 259 13.61 1.84 -2.79
CA PHE A 259 13.08 2.23 -1.48
C PHE A 259 14.17 2.19 -0.40
N ALA A 260 14.90 1.07 -0.30
CA ALA A 260 15.97 0.90 0.67
C ALA A 260 17.12 1.91 0.45
N ALA A 261 17.50 2.14 -0.81
CA ALA A 261 18.53 3.10 -1.18
C ALA A 261 18.15 4.54 -0.81
N LEU A 262 16.91 4.95 -1.10
CA LEU A 262 16.42 6.29 -0.73
C LEU A 262 16.24 6.46 0.78
N ALA A 263 15.85 5.41 1.49
CA ALA A 263 15.80 5.42 2.96
C ALA A 263 17.21 5.56 3.58
N ALA A 264 18.19 4.82 3.06
CA ALA A 264 19.58 4.97 3.48
C ALA A 264 20.13 6.37 3.16
N ALA A 265 19.89 6.88 1.96
CA ALA A 265 20.31 8.21 1.55
C ALA A 265 19.68 9.32 2.42
N ARG A 266 18.40 9.18 2.78
CA ARG A 266 17.73 10.09 3.72
C ARG A 266 18.36 10.03 5.11
N GLY A 267 18.62 8.83 5.62
CA GLY A 267 19.24 8.60 6.93
C GLY A 267 20.66 9.14 7.05
N LEU A 268 21.44 9.05 5.98
CA LEU A 268 22.80 9.60 5.87
C LEU A 268 22.81 11.11 5.56
N ASN A 269 21.65 11.78 5.57
CA ASN A 269 21.49 13.19 5.21
C ASN A 269 22.03 13.57 3.81
N LEU A 270 22.06 12.62 2.88
CA LEU A 270 22.47 12.85 1.48
C LEU A 270 21.36 13.51 0.65
N ILE A 271 20.12 13.52 1.14
CA ILE A 271 18.97 14.15 0.48
C ILE A 271 18.69 15.50 1.16
N PRO A 272 18.78 16.64 0.44
CA PRO A 272 18.43 17.94 0.99
C PRO A 272 16.98 18.00 1.48
N PRO A 273 16.66 18.71 2.58
CA PRO A 273 15.30 18.77 3.12
C PRO A 273 14.23 19.22 2.11
N ALA A 274 14.55 20.18 1.23
CA ALA A 274 13.65 20.64 0.17
C ALA A 274 13.34 19.55 -0.88
N LEU A 275 14.29 18.63 -1.11
CA LEU A 275 14.09 17.52 -2.03
C LEU A 275 13.21 16.42 -1.39
N VAL A 276 13.26 16.25 -0.07
CA VAL A 276 12.41 15.27 0.65
C VAL A 276 10.92 15.58 0.45
N SER A 277 10.50 16.83 0.64
CA SER A 277 9.09 17.22 0.46
C SER A 277 8.64 17.06 -1.00
N THR A 278 9.52 17.36 -1.96
CA THR A 278 9.26 17.17 -3.39
C THR A 278 9.12 15.69 -3.73
N LEU A 279 10.03 14.83 -3.24
CA LEU A 279 9.97 13.39 -3.44
C LEU A 279 8.72 12.78 -2.80
N ALA A 280 8.32 13.25 -1.62
CA ALA A 280 7.09 12.85 -0.94
C ALA A 280 5.84 13.24 -1.75
N ALA A 281 5.80 14.46 -2.30
CA ALA A 281 4.69 14.93 -3.13
C ALA A 281 4.58 14.12 -4.43
N CYS A 282 5.70 13.88 -5.12
CA CYS A 282 5.74 13.03 -6.32
C CYS A 282 5.35 11.58 -6.01
N SER A 283 5.84 11.03 -4.89
CA SER A 283 5.46 9.71 -4.39
C SER A 283 3.95 9.62 -4.23
N SER A 284 3.37 10.52 -3.44
CA SER A 284 1.92 10.56 -3.18
C SER A 284 1.11 10.65 -4.47
N PHE A 285 1.54 11.52 -5.39
CA PHE A 285 0.90 11.68 -6.69
C PHE A 285 0.93 10.40 -7.54
N LEU A 286 2.10 9.76 -7.66
CA LEU A 286 2.26 8.53 -8.43
C LEU A 286 1.45 7.37 -7.84
N LEU A 287 1.37 7.27 -6.52
CA LEU A 287 0.56 6.25 -5.86
C LEU A 287 -0.94 6.48 -6.11
N LEU A 288 -1.42 7.73 -6.00
CA LEU A 288 -2.80 8.10 -6.32
C LEU A 288 -3.16 7.80 -7.78
N ALA A 289 -2.31 8.23 -8.71
CA ALA A 289 -2.49 7.94 -10.14
C ALA A 289 -2.49 6.43 -10.40
N GLY A 290 -1.59 5.69 -9.76
CA GLY A 290 -1.44 4.25 -9.93
C GLY A 290 -2.65 3.46 -9.42
N VAL A 291 -3.12 3.75 -8.20
CA VAL A 291 -4.31 3.10 -7.62
C VAL A 291 -5.57 3.44 -8.43
N GLY A 292 -5.71 4.70 -8.87
CA GLY A 292 -6.79 5.12 -9.75
C GLY A 292 -6.75 4.43 -11.12
N ALA A 293 -5.57 4.32 -11.73
CA ALA A 293 -5.37 3.60 -12.98
C ALA A 293 -5.71 2.11 -12.87
N ILE A 294 -5.28 1.45 -11.78
CA ILE A 294 -5.66 0.06 -11.48
C ILE A 294 -7.19 -0.07 -11.37
N SER A 295 -7.83 0.86 -10.66
CA SER A 295 -9.29 0.88 -10.47
C SER A 295 -10.06 1.13 -11.77
N ALA A 296 -9.54 1.95 -12.68
CA ALA A 296 -10.11 2.18 -14.00
C ALA A 296 -10.07 0.94 -14.90
N LYS A 297 -8.99 0.16 -14.81
CA LYS A 297 -8.88 -1.11 -15.55
C LYS A 297 -9.82 -2.19 -15.02
N LEU A 298 -10.19 -2.13 -13.74
CA LEU A 298 -11.15 -3.05 -13.11
C LEU A 298 -12.60 -2.66 -13.41
N GLY A 299 -12.93 -1.38 -13.25
CA GLY A 299 -14.31 -0.89 -13.24
C GLY A 299 -15.12 -1.38 -12.03
N PRO A 300 -16.36 -0.90 -11.85
CA PRO A 300 -17.18 -1.21 -10.68
C PRO A 300 -17.62 -2.67 -10.63
N LYS A 301 -17.76 -3.32 -11.80
CA LYS A 301 -18.12 -4.74 -11.90
C LYS A 301 -17.10 -5.65 -11.21
N ALA A 302 -15.86 -5.21 -11.05
CA ALA A 302 -14.85 -5.98 -10.34
C ALA A 302 -15.16 -6.16 -8.84
N LEU A 303 -15.92 -5.26 -8.22
CA LEU A 303 -16.37 -5.43 -6.83
C LEU A 303 -17.25 -6.67 -6.67
N LEU A 304 -18.09 -6.96 -7.67
CA LEU A 304 -18.91 -8.18 -7.71
C LEU A 304 -18.08 -9.45 -7.97
N GLN A 305 -16.83 -9.29 -8.42
CA GLN A 305 -15.91 -10.40 -8.69
C GLN A 305 -15.02 -10.71 -7.49
N VAL A 306 -15.09 -9.93 -6.40
CA VAL A 306 -14.40 -10.24 -5.15
C VAL A 306 -15.02 -11.52 -4.59
N LYS A 307 -14.24 -12.61 -4.61
CA LYS A 307 -14.69 -13.88 -4.04
C LYS A 307 -14.98 -13.68 -2.54
N PRO A 308 -16.09 -14.20 -1.98
CA PRO A 308 -16.41 -14.06 -0.56
C PRO A 308 -15.27 -14.48 0.36
N ARG A 309 -14.58 -15.57 0.03
CA ARG A 309 -13.38 -16.04 0.74
C ARG A 309 -12.25 -15.00 0.81
N LEU A 310 -12.04 -14.21 -0.25
CA LEU A 310 -11.02 -13.15 -0.26
C LEU A 310 -11.47 -11.98 0.62
N ALA A 311 -12.76 -11.58 0.56
CA ALA A 311 -13.29 -10.54 1.41
C ALA A 311 -13.22 -10.90 2.90
N VAL A 312 -13.62 -12.13 3.26
CA VAL A 312 -13.52 -12.66 4.63
C VAL A 312 -12.07 -12.69 5.10
N MET A 313 -11.13 -13.13 4.25
CA MET A 313 -9.71 -13.10 4.56
C MET A 313 -9.23 -11.68 4.85
N LEU A 314 -9.49 -10.72 3.96
CA LEU A 314 -9.06 -9.32 4.14
C LEU A 314 -9.61 -8.74 5.45
N GLY A 315 -10.91 -8.93 5.71
CA GLY A 315 -11.54 -8.48 6.96
C GLY A 315 -10.90 -9.13 8.20
N THR A 316 -10.67 -10.45 8.16
CA THR A 316 -10.05 -11.20 9.25
C THR A 316 -8.65 -10.69 9.56
N VAL A 317 -7.80 -10.50 8.54
CA VAL A 317 -6.43 -10.00 8.74
C VAL A 317 -6.44 -8.56 9.20
N THR A 318 -7.32 -7.71 8.68
CA THR A 318 -7.48 -6.33 9.16
C THR A 318 -7.83 -6.27 10.64
N VAL A 319 -8.79 -7.09 11.09
CA VAL A 319 -9.17 -7.15 12.51
C VAL A 319 -8.02 -7.71 13.35
N ALA A 320 -7.37 -8.79 12.90
CA ALA A 320 -6.24 -9.38 13.61
C ALA A 320 -5.06 -8.40 13.77
N VAL A 321 -4.73 -7.66 12.70
CA VAL A 321 -3.72 -6.60 12.73
C VAL A 321 -4.12 -5.48 13.69
N ALA A 322 -5.39 -5.09 13.72
CA ALA A 322 -5.88 -4.08 14.66
C ALA A 322 -5.76 -4.53 16.12
N VAL A 323 -6.18 -5.76 16.42
CA VAL A 323 -6.05 -6.34 17.76
C VAL A 323 -4.59 -6.44 18.18
N LEU A 324 -3.73 -6.92 17.29
CA LEU A 324 -2.29 -7.04 17.56
C LEU A 324 -1.65 -5.67 17.77
N ALA A 325 -1.98 -4.69 16.93
CA ALA A 325 -1.52 -3.31 17.09
C ALA A 325 -1.97 -2.71 18.42
N TYR A 326 -3.24 -2.87 18.79
CA TYR A 326 -3.77 -2.38 20.07
C TYR A 326 -3.05 -3.03 21.27
N ALA A 327 -2.89 -4.35 21.25
CA ALA A 327 -2.20 -5.07 22.33
C ALA A 327 -0.75 -4.59 22.48
N LEU A 328 -0.01 -4.45 21.38
CA LEU A 328 1.36 -3.95 21.39
C LEU A 328 1.45 -2.50 21.83
N THR A 329 0.50 -1.65 21.42
CA THR A 329 0.38 -0.27 21.91
C THR A 329 0.27 -0.27 23.43
N ARG A 330 -0.61 -1.09 24.02
CA ARG A 330 -0.82 -1.13 25.48
C ARG A 330 0.34 -1.72 26.28
N ILE A 331 1.14 -2.60 25.66
CA ILE A 331 2.29 -3.24 26.31
C ILE A 331 3.50 -2.32 26.32
N PHE A 332 3.72 -1.57 25.22
CA PHE A 332 4.97 -0.85 25.01
C PHE A 332 4.88 0.68 25.14
N PHE A 333 3.68 1.28 25.12
CA PHE A 333 3.47 2.72 25.06
C PHE A 333 2.30 3.18 25.94
#